data_AF-A0A2P4PS61-F1
#
_entry.id   AF-A0A2P4PS61-F1
#
_cell.length_a   1.000
_cell.length_b   1.000
_cell.length_c   1.000
_cell.angle_alpha   90.00
_cell.angle_beta   90.00
_cell.angle_gamma   90.00
#
_symmetry.space_group_name_H-M   'P 1'
#
loop_
_entity.id
_entity.type
_entity.pdbx_description
1 polymer ?
#
loop_
_entity_poly.entity_id
_entity_poly.type
_entity_poly.pdbx_seq_one_letter_code
_entity_poly.pdbx_strand_id
1 'polypeptide(L)' 'MQMIDVYSQQTIIVCECALYDLETFLSHQDYSQRHKEEGDIIKSIVSGLMELQKHNIVHTELAPKNIMYFQEKDGYTESP' A
#
# COMPACT_ATOMS: atom_id res chain seq x y z
N MET A 1 42.49 -8.93 -23.70
CA MET A 1 41.24 -8.17 -23.53
C MET A 1 40.26 -9.07 -22.79
N GLN A 2 40.18 -8.94 -21.46
CA GLN A 2 39.22 -9.70 -20.66
C GLN A 2 37.90 -8.91 -20.67
N MET A 3 36.80 -9.54 -21.09
CA MET A 3 35.48 -9.01 -20.82
C MET A 3 35.21 -9.19 -19.34
N ILE A 4 35.08 -8.08 -18.63
CA ILE A 4 34.57 -8.05 -17.27
C ILE A 4 33.05 -7.93 -17.44
N ASP A 5 32.32 -9.00 -17.14
CA ASP A 5 30.87 -8.92 -17.06
C ASP A 5 30.50 -8.05 -15.86
N VAL A 6 30.18 -6.78 -16.12
CA VAL A 6 29.68 -5.85 -15.12
C VAL A 6 28.18 -6.08 -14.98
N TYR A 7 27.80 -6.98 -14.07
CA TYR A 7 26.40 -7.10 -13.67
C TYR A 7 26.05 -5.87 -12.81
N SER A 8 25.03 -5.11 -13.22
CA SER A 8 24.50 -4.03 -12.38
C SER A 8 24.00 -4.64 -11.08
N GLN A 9 24.55 -4.24 -9.93
CA GLN A 9 24.02 -4.62 -8.63
C GLN A 9 22.62 -4.01 -8.48
N GLN A 10 21.59 -4.83 -8.69
CA GLN A 10 20.20 -4.43 -8.50
C GLN A 10 19.77 -4.79 -7.08
N THR A 11 19.19 -3.84 -6.37
CA THR A 11 18.53 -4.09 -5.09
C THR A 11 17.06 -4.34 -5.36
N ILE A 12 16.56 -5.51 -4.93
CA ILE A 12 15.15 -5.91 -5.09
C ILE A 12 14.51 -5.90 -3.70
N ILE A 13 13.36 -5.25 -3.59
CA ILE A 13 12.51 -5.28 -2.39
C ILE A 13 11.28 -6.15 -2.72
N VAL A 14 11.01 -7.15 -1.88
CA VAL A 14 9.84 -8.02 -2.01
C VAL A 14 8.87 -7.66 -0.88
N CYS A 15 7.66 -7.23 -1.24
CA CYS A 15 6.59 -6.86 -0.32
C CYS A 15 5.34 -7.72 -0.57
N GLU A 16 4.35 -7.60 0.31
CA GLU A 16 3.00 -8.11 0.03
C GLU A 16 2.41 -7.46 -1.24
N CYS A 17 1.54 -8.21 -1.93
CA CYS A 17 0.91 -7.75 -3.17
C CYS A 17 -0.44 -7.12 -2.85
N ALA A 18 -0.57 -5.83 -3.13
CA ALA A 18 -1.84 -5.12 -3.09
C ALA A 18 -2.62 -5.31 -4.40
N LEU A 19 -3.95 -5.21 -4.34
CA LEU A 19 -4.77 -5.32 -5.55
C LEU A 19 -4.73 -4.03 -6.37
N TYR A 20 -4.88 -2.89 -5.68
CA TYR A 20 -4.89 -1.55 -6.26
C TYR A 20 -4.19 -0.56 -5.32
N ASP A 21 -3.66 0.53 -5.88
CA ASP A 21 -3.47 1.75 -5.10
C ASP A 21 -4.84 2.43 -4.86
N LEU A 22 -4.89 3.39 -3.93
CA LEU A 22 -6.13 4.05 -3.55
C LEU A 22 -6.73 4.90 -4.69
N GLU A 23 -5.91 5.49 -5.56
CA GLU A 23 -6.37 6.25 -6.73
C GLU A 23 -7.14 5.34 -7.69
N THR A 24 -6.51 4.22 -8.06
CA THR A 24 -7.09 3.19 -8.92
C THR A 24 -8.33 2.59 -8.27
N PHE A 25 -8.27 2.26 -6.98
CA PHE A 25 -9.42 1.71 -6.25
C PHE A 25 -10.63 2.65 -6.31
N LEU A 26 -10.46 3.92 -5.94
CA LEU A 26 -11.56 4.89 -5.91
C LEU A 26 -12.14 5.19 -7.30
N SER A 27 -11.34 5.07 -8.37
CA SER A 27 -11.80 5.26 -9.75
C SER A 27 -12.81 4.20 -10.21
N HIS A 28 -12.82 3.03 -9.57
CA HIS A 28 -13.76 1.94 -9.87
C HIS A 28 -15.03 1.99 -9.01
N GLN A 29 -15.14 2.92 -8.07
CA GLN A 29 -16.26 3.01 -7.13
C GLN A 29 -17.21 4.15 -7.50
N ASP A 30 -18.51 3.89 -7.38
CA ASP A 30 -19.52 4.95 -7.45
C ASP A 30 -19.53 5.83 -6.18
N TYR A 31 -20.40 6.83 -6.14
CA TYR A 31 -20.49 7.74 -5.00
C TYR A 31 -20.93 7.02 -3.71
N SER A 32 -21.91 6.12 -3.80
CA SER A 32 -22.47 5.41 -2.65
C SER A 32 -21.46 4.43 -2.06
N GLN A 33 -20.71 3.74 -2.90
CA GLN A 33 -19.64 2.83 -2.48
C GLN A 33 -18.52 3.59 -1.76
N ARG A 34 -18.03 4.70 -2.34
CA ARG A 34 -17.01 5.54 -1.71
C ARG A 34 -17.45 6.03 -0.34
N HIS A 35 -18.67 6.52 -0.23
CA HIS A 35 -19.18 7.04 1.05
C HIS A 35 -19.32 5.94 2.12
N LYS A 36 -19.58 4.70 1.72
CA LYS A 36 -19.64 3.56 2.64
C LYS A 36 -18.26 3.22 3.22
N GLU A 37 -17.19 3.33 2.43
CA GLU A 37 -15.83 2.93 2.82
C GLU A 37 -14.96 4.08 3.36
N GLU A 38 -15.34 5.33 3.10
CA GLU A 38 -14.58 6.54 3.43
C GLU A 38 -14.07 6.56 4.87
N GLY A 39 -14.94 6.24 5.83
CA GLY A 39 -14.60 6.23 7.25
C GLY A 39 -13.49 5.23 7.59
N ASP A 40 -13.57 4.01 7.05
CA ASP A 40 -12.60 2.95 7.33
C ASP A 40 -11.26 3.23 6.62
N ILE A 41 -11.30 3.76 5.40
CA ILE A 41 -10.10 4.18 4.66
C ILE A 41 -9.36 5.28 5.45
N ILE A 42 -10.07 6.34 5.87
CA ILE A 42 -9.47 7.44 6.63
C ILE A 42 -8.87 6.92 7.95
N LYS A 43 -9.61 6.07 8.66
CA LYS A 43 -9.15 5.47 9.91
C LYS A 43 -7.85 4.69 9.72
N SER A 44 -7.77 3.84 8.70
CA SER A 44 -6.58 3.05 8.39
C SER A 44 -5.37 3.93 8.03
N ILE A 45 -5.57 4.97 7.21
CA ILE A 45 -4.49 5.91 6.85
C ILE A 45 -3.98 6.64 8.09
N VAL A 46 -4.88 7.18 8.92
CA VAL A 46 -4.50 7.90 10.15
C VAL A 46 -3.78 6.97 11.12
N SER A 47 -4.22 5.73 11.28
CA SER A 47 -3.53 4.73 12.10
C SER A 47 -2.12 4.44 11.61
N GLY A 48 -1.92 4.29 10.29
CA GLY A 48 -0.59 4.11 9.71
C GLY A 48 0.33 5.30 9.93
N LEU A 49 -0.17 6.52 9.72
CA LEU A 49 0.60 7.76 9.94
C LEU A 49 0.97 7.95 11.42
N MET A 50 0.05 7.61 12.33
CA MET A 50 0.32 7.65 13.78
C MET A 50 1.45 6.67 14.16
N GLU A 51 1.50 5.50 13.52
CA GLU A 51 2.57 4.53 13.75
C GLU A 51 3.93 5.02 13.23
N LEU A 52 3.97 5.66 12.05
CA LEU A 52 5.17 6.32 11.54
C LEU A 52 5.66 7.43 12.48
N GLN A 53 4.73 8.25 12.99
CA GLN A 53 5.05 9.34 13.90
C GLN A 53 5.71 8.85 15.20
N LYS A 54 5.24 7.74 15.78
CA LYS A 54 5.87 7.13 16.99
C LYS A 54 7.36 6.81 16.77
N HIS A 55 7.74 6.52 15.53
CA HIS A 55 9.11 6.18 15.12
C HIS A 55 9.88 7.37 14.53
N ASN A 56 9.32 8.59 14.59
CA ASN A 56 9.88 9.81 13.98
C ASN A 56 10.10 9.69 12.46
N ILE A 57 9.23 8.93 11.77
CA ILE A 57 9.27 8.78 10.32
C ILE A 57 8.24 9.75 9.70
N VAL A 58 8.67 10.51 8.69
CA VAL A 58 7.82 11.39 7.90
C VAL A 58 7.67 10.81 6.49
N HIS A 59 6.45 10.46 6.10
CA HIS A 59 6.17 10.02 4.73
C HIS A 59 6.08 11.25 3.81
N THR A 60 7.15 11.53 3.06
CA THR A 60 7.27 12.78 2.27
C THR A 60 6.38 12.85 1.04
N GLU A 61 5.84 11.72 0.59
CA GLU A 61 5.02 11.63 -0.63
C GLU A 61 3.65 11.00 -0.34
N LEU A 62 2.95 11.46 0.70
CA LEU A 62 1.61 10.95 1.00
C LEU A 62 0.63 11.37 -0.12
N ALA A 63 0.20 10.41 -0.93
CA ALA A 63 -0.72 10.60 -2.06
C ALA A 63 -1.54 9.31 -2.30
N PRO A 64 -2.72 9.37 -2.94
CA PRO A 64 -3.55 8.20 -3.19
C PRO A 64 -2.82 7.03 -3.87
N LYS A 65 -2.00 7.31 -4.91
CA LYS A 65 -1.15 6.32 -5.59
C LYS A 65 -0.12 5.60 -4.69
N ASN A 66 0.20 6.17 -3.53
CA ASN A 66 1.16 5.62 -2.56
C ASN A 66 0.47 4.95 -1.36
N ILE A 67 -0.84 4.79 -1.42
CA ILE A 67 -1.64 4.08 -0.42
C ILE A 67 -2.19 2.84 -1.09
N MET A 68 -1.89 1.67 -0.52
CA MET A 68 -2.28 0.39 -1.09
C MET A 68 -3.59 -0.09 -0.48
N TYR A 69 -4.52 -0.52 -1.33
CA TYR A 69 -5.76 -1.17 -0.92
C TYR A 69 -5.60 -2.68 -1.00
N PHE A 70 -5.74 -3.33 0.15
CA PHE A 70 -5.76 -4.78 0.27
C PHE A 70 -7.22 -5.21 0.44
N GLN A 71 -7.71 -6.03 -0.48
CA GLN A 71 -8.99 -6.68 -0.28
C GLN A 71 -8.84 -7.62 0.92
N GLU A 72 -9.71 -7.48 1.92
CA GLU A 72 -9.81 -8.51 2.96
C GLU A 72 -10.09 -9.84 2.26
N LYS A 73 -9.20 -10.82 2.45
CA LYS A 73 -9.47 -12.17 1.94
C LYS A 73 -10.76 -12.62 2.61
N ASP A 74 -11.77 -12.95 1.81
CA ASP A 74 -12.97 -13.62 2.30
C ASP A 74 -12.57 -14.81 3.17
N GLY A 75 -12.59 -14.64 4.50
CA GLY A 75 -12.67 -15.70 5.50
C GLY A 75 -11.58 -16.78 5.55
N TYR A 76 -10.43 -16.67 4.88
CA TYR A 76 -9.33 -17.62 5.13
C TYR A 76 -8.57 -17.23 6.40
N THR A 77 -9.18 -17.50 7.55
CA THR A 77 -8.44 -17.71 8.77
C THR A 77 -7.55 -18.93 8.57
N GLU A 78 -6.22 -18.72 8.50
CA GLU A 78 -5.31 -19.80 8.83
C GLU A 78 -5.69 -20.25 10.25
N SER A 79 -6.23 -21.47 10.33
CA SER A 79 -6.55 -22.08 11.62
C SER A 79 -5.22 -22.38 12.32
N PRO A 80 -5.11 -22.14 13.64
CA PRO A 80 -3.88 -22.36 14.40
C PRO A 80 -3.41 -23.82 14.40
#